data_AF-A0A2N9ND84-F1
#
_entry.id   AF-A0A2N9ND84-F1
#
_cell.length_a   1.000
_cell.length_b   1.000
_cell.length_c   1.000
_cell.angle_alpha   90.00
_cell.angle_beta   90.00
_cell.angle_gamma   90.00
#
_symmetry.space_group_name_H-M   'P 1'
#
loop_
_entity.id
_entity.type
_entity.pdbx_description
1 polymer ?
#
loop_
_entity_poly.entity_id
_entity_poly.type
_entity_poly.pdbx_seq_one_letter_code
_entity_poly.pdbx_strand_id
1 'polypeptide(L)'
;MNPRSPTMEGFRAVFRRLSFGFAEIAWRWSFGSAAALLITLAWFEYLDTLPVTHSDLLLLRTRHPVLISQAVGNIVRGSGFRLVEAFIVLAIALVVAWIIVSGLARAAMIQALLAHFREPTEQATNWRLNPLLGLTFLRAAVALAAIVGFVAAFVVGGLAASPDETAPDASSLIVMIIFTLVWVAWSVVNWFLSLAAVFAVANGQDAFGAIADAVDFLRLRSGPVFAVGTSFGLAHVAAFIVASMAGQYGRRNPVGAGDSPSRTGRAGWLNRDHSALLCYR
;
A
#
# COMPACT_ATOMS: atom_id res chain seq x y z
N MET A 1 -22.47 -36.06 -21.29
CA MET A 1 -21.79 -34.76 -21.11
C MET A 1 -21.77 -34.46 -19.62
N ASN A 2 -20.59 -34.41 -18.98
CA ASN A 2 -20.52 -34.22 -17.52
C ASN A 2 -20.98 -32.80 -17.15
N PRO A 3 -21.89 -32.63 -16.16
CA PRO A 3 -22.25 -31.32 -15.66
C PRO A 3 -21.00 -30.68 -15.06
N ARG A 4 -20.49 -29.63 -15.72
CA ARG A 4 -19.35 -28.85 -15.23
C ARG A 4 -19.81 -28.12 -13.96
N SER A 5 -18.94 -28.09 -12.96
CA SER A 5 -19.28 -27.40 -11.71
C SER A 5 -19.52 -25.89 -11.99
N PRO A 6 -20.54 -25.28 -11.36
CA PRO A 6 -20.86 -23.86 -11.53
C PRO A 6 -19.65 -22.95 -11.24
N THR A 7 -18.77 -23.37 -10.34
CA THR A 7 -17.52 -22.69 -9.99
C THR A 7 -16.53 -22.61 -11.15
N MET A 8 -16.45 -23.64 -11.99
CA MET A 8 -15.53 -23.69 -13.12
C MET A 8 -16.00 -22.80 -14.29
N GLU A 9 -17.32 -22.66 -14.47
CA GLU A 9 -17.88 -21.70 -15.43
C GLU A 9 -17.71 -20.26 -14.96
N GLY A 10 -17.90 -19.99 -13.66
CA GLY A 10 -17.58 -18.69 -13.05
C GLY A 10 -16.11 -18.30 -13.25
N PHE A 11 -15.18 -19.21 -12.97
CA PHE A 11 -13.75 -18.98 -13.22
C PHE A 11 -13.45 -18.69 -14.70
N ARG A 12 -14.08 -19.43 -15.62
CA ARG A 12 -13.88 -19.22 -17.07
C ARG A 12 -14.42 -17.88 -17.55
N ALA A 13 -15.55 -17.42 -17.00
CA ALA A 13 -16.10 -16.10 -17.29
C ALA A 13 -15.17 -14.98 -16.80
N VAL A 14 -14.59 -15.12 -15.60
CA VAL A 14 -13.61 -14.17 -15.05
C VAL A 14 -12.32 -14.13 -15.89
N PHE A 15 -11.80 -15.29 -16.29
CA PHE A 15 -10.59 -15.39 -17.13
C PHE A 15 -10.76 -14.89 -18.57
N ARG A 16 -11.98 -14.68 -19.07
CA ARG A 16 -12.18 -14.00 -20.37
C ARG A 16 -12.07 -12.49 -20.29
N ARG A 17 -12.10 -11.91 -19.09
CA ARG A 17 -12.09 -10.47 -18.85
C ARG A 17 -10.89 -10.04 -18.01
N LEU A 18 -9.70 -10.55 -18.37
CA LEU A 18 -8.45 -10.16 -17.70
C LEU A 18 -8.18 -8.65 -17.75
N SER A 19 -8.69 -7.92 -18.76
CA SER A 19 -8.50 -6.46 -18.86
C SER A 19 -9.00 -5.70 -17.64
N PHE A 20 -10.12 -6.13 -17.05
CA PHE A 20 -10.65 -5.53 -15.84
C PHE A 20 -9.82 -5.88 -14.60
N GLY A 21 -9.31 -7.11 -14.53
CA GLY A 21 -8.38 -7.54 -13.47
C GLY A 21 -7.06 -6.76 -13.53
N PHE A 22 -6.50 -6.56 -14.72
CA PHE A 22 -5.30 -5.75 -14.91
C PHE A 22 -5.53 -4.29 -14.61
N ALA A 23 -6.67 -3.72 -14.99
CA ALA A 23 -7.03 -2.36 -14.59
C ALA A 23 -7.13 -2.24 -13.06
N GLU A 24 -7.72 -3.24 -12.38
CA GLU A 24 -7.82 -3.26 -10.93
C GLU A 24 -6.46 -3.32 -10.24
N ILE A 25 -5.59 -4.20 -10.72
CA ILE A 25 -4.22 -4.34 -10.24
C ILE A 25 -3.47 -3.02 -10.52
N ALA A 26 -3.51 -2.52 -11.75
CA ALA A 26 -2.80 -1.32 -12.16
C ALA A 26 -3.16 -0.11 -11.29
N TRP A 27 -4.44 0.15 -10.99
CA TRP A 27 -4.78 1.31 -10.15
C TRP A 27 -4.36 1.12 -8.68
N ARG A 28 -4.46 -0.10 -8.14
CA ARG A 28 -4.00 -0.40 -6.76
C ARG A 28 -2.49 -0.21 -6.61
N TRP A 29 -1.72 -0.70 -7.57
CA TRP A 29 -0.27 -0.51 -7.61
C TRP A 29 0.12 0.94 -7.89
N SER A 30 -0.60 1.65 -8.77
CA SER A 30 -0.34 3.08 -9.03
C SER A 30 -0.56 3.92 -7.78
N PHE A 31 -1.68 3.69 -7.08
CA PHE A 31 -1.96 4.36 -5.81
C PHE A 31 -0.93 3.98 -4.75
N GLY A 32 -0.61 2.69 -4.62
CA GLY A 32 0.41 2.21 -3.68
C GLY A 32 1.78 2.86 -3.92
N SER A 33 2.21 2.96 -5.17
CA SER A 33 3.46 3.63 -5.55
C SER A 33 3.42 5.13 -5.23
N ALA A 34 2.31 5.82 -5.53
CA ALA A 34 2.15 7.23 -5.21
C ALA A 34 2.16 7.47 -3.69
N ALA A 35 1.47 6.63 -2.92
CA ALA A 35 1.46 6.67 -1.47
C ALA A 35 2.86 6.42 -0.89
N ALA A 36 3.58 5.42 -1.40
CA ALA A 36 4.95 5.12 -0.99
C ALA A 36 5.90 6.29 -1.29
N LEU A 37 5.75 6.92 -2.46
CA LEU A 37 6.53 8.10 -2.83
C LEU A 37 6.24 9.26 -1.87
N LEU A 38 4.97 9.55 -1.58
CA LEU A 38 4.59 10.61 -0.65
C LEU A 38 5.11 10.37 0.76
N ILE A 39 5.03 9.14 1.26
CA ILE A 39 5.59 8.75 2.56
C ILE A 39 7.11 8.93 2.56
N THR A 40 7.79 8.53 1.48
CA THR A 40 9.24 8.67 1.35
C THR A 40 9.67 10.14 1.30
N LEU A 41 8.94 10.98 0.56
CA LEU A 41 9.20 12.42 0.50
C LEU A 41 8.92 13.09 1.85
N ALA A 42 7.80 12.75 2.51
CA ALA A 42 7.49 13.26 3.84
C ALA A 42 8.55 12.84 4.88
N TRP A 43 9.11 11.64 4.74
CA TRP A 43 10.23 11.18 5.55
C TRP A 43 11.50 12.01 5.32
N PHE A 44 11.87 12.29 4.06
CA PHE A 44 13.01 13.14 3.76
C PHE A 44 12.82 14.59 4.22
N GLU A 45 11.65 15.17 4.00
CA GLU A 45 11.31 16.51 4.49
C GLU A 45 11.41 16.57 6.02
N TYR A 46 10.91 15.54 6.71
CA TYR A 46 11.09 15.43 8.15
C TYR A 46 12.57 15.36 8.55
N LEU A 47 13.37 14.57 7.83
CA LEU A 47 14.82 14.47 8.04
C LEU A 47 15.51 15.84 7.91
N ASP A 48 15.12 16.64 6.93
CA ASP A 48 15.69 17.97 6.70
C ASP A 48 15.24 19.01 7.74
N THR A 49 14.06 18.82 8.35
CA THR A 49 13.56 19.72 9.41
C THR A 49 14.16 19.45 10.79
N LEU A 50 14.94 18.38 10.98
CA LEU A 50 15.55 18.10 12.28
C LEU A 50 16.64 19.14 12.57
N PRO A 51 16.51 19.90 13.68
CA PRO A 51 17.56 20.83 14.09
C PRO A 51 18.77 20.03 14.57
N VAL A 52 19.75 19.82 13.69
CA VAL A 52 21.01 19.17 14.05
C VAL A 52 21.89 20.20 14.75
N THR A 53 22.02 20.08 16.06
CA THR A 53 22.87 20.98 16.84
C THR A 53 24.34 20.60 16.67
N HIS A 54 25.25 21.57 16.66
CA HIS A 54 26.70 21.29 16.57
C HIS A 54 27.21 20.38 17.70
N SER A 55 26.58 20.39 18.87
CA SER A 55 26.85 19.46 19.98
C SER A 55 26.55 18.01 19.61
N ASP A 56 25.50 17.76 18.83
CA ASP A 56 25.08 16.42 18.42
C ASP A 56 26.01 15.86 17.35
N LEU A 57 26.54 16.72 16.46
CA LEU A 57 27.58 16.35 15.50
C LEU A 57 28.90 15.97 16.20
N LEU A 58 29.26 16.63 17.30
CA LEU A 58 30.42 16.27 18.10
C LEU A 58 30.22 14.92 18.81
N LEU A 59 29.02 14.64 19.32
CA LEU A 59 28.67 13.35 19.91
C LEU A 59 28.67 12.22 18.88
N LEU A 60 28.13 12.45 17.67
CA LEU A 60 28.17 11.49 16.55
C LEU A 60 29.61 11.19 16.11
N ARG A 61 30.51 12.17 16.21
CA ARG A 61 31.94 12.01 15.88
C ARG A 61 32.67 11.08 16.85
N THR A 62 32.22 10.97 18.11
CA THR A 62 32.88 10.12 19.12
C THR A 62 32.70 8.62 18.89
N ARG A 63 31.79 8.20 17.99
CA ARG A 63 31.47 6.78 17.67
C ARG A 63 31.06 5.92 18.88
N HIS A 64 30.74 6.52 20.03
CA HIS A 64 30.28 5.78 21.20
C HIS A 64 28.77 5.49 21.09
N PRO A 65 28.34 4.21 21.04
CA PRO A 65 26.96 3.83 20.71
C PRO A 65 25.92 4.35 21.72
N VAL A 66 26.30 4.49 23.00
CA VAL A 66 25.44 5.00 24.06
C VAL A 66 25.20 6.52 23.93
N LEU A 67 26.23 7.27 23.51
CA LEU A 67 26.11 8.72 23.31
C LEU A 67 25.33 9.04 22.03
N ILE A 68 25.45 8.18 21.01
CA ILE A 68 24.66 8.28 19.78
C ILE A 68 23.17 8.07 20.07
N SER A 69 22.79 7.07 20.89
CA SER A 69 21.38 6.83 21.21
C SER A 69 20.77 7.97 22.04
N GLN A 70 21.53 8.55 22.97
CA GLN A 70 21.09 9.72 23.74
C GLN A 70 20.91 10.98 22.87
N ALA A 71 21.86 11.27 21.97
CA ALA A 71 21.76 12.39 21.04
C ALA A 71 20.54 12.23 20.13
N VAL A 72 20.35 11.04 19.56
CA VAL A 72 19.17 10.72 18.73
C VAL A 72 17.88 10.87 19.54
N GLY A 73 17.83 10.39 20.79
CA GLY A 73 16.66 10.51 21.65
C GLY A 73 16.26 11.97 21.96
N ASN A 74 17.24 12.83 22.21
CA ASN A 74 16.99 14.26 22.48
C ASN A 74 16.51 15.01 21.23
N ILE A 75 17.12 14.72 20.07
CA ILE A 75 16.72 15.29 18.78
C ILE A 75 15.27 14.87 18.43
N VAL A 76 14.93 13.59 18.65
CA VAL A 76 13.60 13.05 18.35
C VAL A 76 12.54 13.59 19.32
N ARG A 77 12.86 13.81 20.61
CA ARG A 77 11.91 14.41 21.57
C ARG A 77 11.53 15.85 21.20
N GLY A 78 12.44 16.61 20.59
CA GLY A 78 12.16 17.98 20.14
C GLY A 78 11.28 18.05 18.88
N SER A 79 11.44 17.10 17.96
CA SER A 79 10.76 17.09 16.65
C SER A 79 9.54 16.16 16.57
N GLY A 80 9.39 15.24 17.53
CA GLY A 80 8.41 14.15 17.47
C GLY A 80 6.95 14.62 17.34
N PHE A 81 6.59 15.76 17.93
CA PHE A 81 5.21 16.28 17.82
C PHE A 81 4.87 16.70 16.38
N ARG A 82 5.79 17.36 15.68
CA ARG A 82 5.61 17.74 14.26
C ARG A 82 5.54 16.53 13.35
N LEU A 83 6.31 15.49 13.64
CA LEU A 83 6.24 14.22 12.90
C LEU A 83 4.85 13.59 13.03
N VAL A 84 4.32 13.51 14.25
CA VAL A 84 2.99 12.94 14.52
C VAL A 84 1.91 13.74 13.81
N GLU A 85 1.97 15.08 13.87
CA GLU A 85 1.04 15.96 13.16
C GLU A 85 1.08 15.74 11.64
N ALA A 86 2.28 15.78 11.03
CA ALA A 86 2.45 15.56 9.59
C ALA A 86 1.98 14.16 9.17
N PHE A 87 2.25 13.14 9.98
CA PHE A 87 1.81 11.77 9.71
C PHE A 87 0.29 11.64 9.76
N ILE A 88 -0.38 12.26 10.74
CA ILE A 88 -1.85 12.27 10.84
C ILE A 88 -2.45 12.94 9.60
N VAL A 89 -1.96 14.12 9.22
CA VAL A 89 -2.44 14.85 8.04
C VAL A 89 -2.23 14.03 6.77
N LEU A 90 -1.05 13.45 6.58
CA LEU A 90 -0.72 12.61 5.42
C LEU A 90 -1.59 11.36 5.38
N ALA A 91 -1.81 10.69 6.50
CA ALA A 91 -2.65 9.50 6.58
C ALA A 91 -4.11 9.80 6.21
N ILE A 92 -4.67 10.90 6.73
CA ILE A 92 -6.02 11.35 6.38
C ILE A 92 -6.10 11.67 4.88
N ALA A 93 -5.13 12.42 4.35
CA ALA A 93 -5.10 12.78 2.93
C ALA A 93 -5.02 11.55 2.02
N LEU A 94 -4.16 10.58 2.36
CA LEU A 94 -4.04 9.32 1.63
C LEU A 94 -5.33 8.51 1.68
N VAL A 95 -6.00 8.44 2.83
CA VAL A 95 -7.28 7.71 2.92
C VAL A 95 -8.36 8.39 2.11
N VAL A 96 -8.49 9.72 2.17
CA VAL A 96 -9.45 10.46 1.34
C VAL A 96 -9.16 10.25 -0.15
N ALA A 97 -7.90 10.36 -0.56
CA ALA A 97 -7.49 10.10 -1.94
C ALA A 97 -7.82 8.67 -2.37
N TRP A 98 -7.55 7.67 -1.50
CA TRP A 98 -7.88 6.27 -1.75
C TRP A 98 -9.38 6.05 -1.97
N ILE A 99 -10.22 6.66 -1.13
CA ILE A 99 -11.69 6.56 -1.22
C ILE A 99 -12.16 7.10 -2.57
N ILE A 100 -11.71 8.30 -2.94
CA ILE A 100 -12.09 8.96 -4.19
C ILE A 100 -11.66 8.10 -5.39
N VAL A 101 -10.39 7.69 -5.43
CA VAL A 101 -9.83 6.89 -6.52
C VAL A 101 -10.53 5.53 -6.63
N SER A 102 -10.78 4.85 -5.51
CA SER A 102 -11.48 3.56 -5.47
C SER A 102 -12.93 3.67 -5.94
N GLY A 103 -13.63 4.73 -5.53
CA GLY A 103 -14.98 5.05 -5.99
C GLY A 103 -15.04 5.31 -7.50
N LEU A 104 -14.15 6.18 -8.01
CA LEU A 104 -14.06 6.49 -9.44
C LEU A 104 -13.69 5.26 -10.27
N ALA A 105 -12.70 4.47 -9.83
CA ALA A 105 -12.28 3.27 -10.54
C ALA A 105 -13.42 2.24 -10.64
N ARG A 106 -14.21 2.07 -9.57
CA ARG A 106 -15.38 1.19 -9.57
C ARG A 106 -16.49 1.72 -10.45
N ALA A 107 -16.79 3.02 -10.39
CA ALA A 107 -17.79 3.65 -11.26
C ALA A 107 -17.41 3.52 -12.74
N ALA A 108 -16.16 3.81 -13.10
CA ALA A 108 -15.64 3.69 -14.46
C ALA A 108 -15.67 2.23 -14.95
N MET A 109 -15.31 1.27 -14.10
CA MET A 109 -15.37 -0.15 -14.43
C MET A 109 -16.80 -0.61 -14.70
N ILE A 110 -17.76 -0.20 -13.86
CA ILE A 110 -19.17 -0.52 -14.04
C ILE A 110 -19.72 0.12 -15.32
N GLN A 111 -19.37 1.38 -15.60
CA GLN A 111 -19.77 2.04 -16.84
C GLN A 111 -19.22 1.33 -18.08
N ALA A 112 -17.94 0.96 -18.07
CA ALA A 112 -17.33 0.20 -19.18
C ALA A 112 -17.99 -1.17 -19.36
N LEU A 113 -18.40 -1.82 -18.27
CA LEU A 113 -19.13 -3.08 -18.33
C LEU A 113 -20.53 -2.90 -18.93
N LEU A 114 -21.27 -1.89 -18.46
CA LEU A 114 -22.63 -1.60 -18.91
C LEU A 114 -22.68 -1.13 -20.37
N ALA A 115 -21.76 -0.26 -20.78
CA ALA A 115 -21.65 0.20 -22.16
C ALA A 115 -21.42 -0.96 -23.15
N HIS A 116 -20.82 -2.06 -22.68
CA HIS A 116 -20.57 -3.24 -23.48
C HIS A 116 -21.76 -4.22 -23.53
N PHE A 117 -22.61 -4.25 -22.50
CA PHE A 117 -23.78 -5.13 -22.42
C PHE A 117 -25.09 -4.46 -22.84
N ARG A 118 -25.13 -3.13 -22.95
CA ARG A 118 -26.33 -2.38 -23.30
C ARG A 118 -26.46 -2.31 -24.82
N GLU A 119 -27.47 -2.99 -25.37
CA GLU A 119 -27.92 -2.70 -26.74
C GLU A 119 -28.53 -1.28 -26.80
N PRO A 120 -28.45 -0.56 -27.94
CA PRO A 120 -28.82 0.85 -28.05
C PRO A 120 -30.28 1.22 -27.73
N THR A 121 -31.14 0.24 -27.49
CA THR A 121 -32.59 0.38 -27.67
C THR A 121 -33.41 0.54 -26.39
N GLU A 122 -32.89 0.26 -25.19
CA GLU A 122 -33.70 0.39 -23.96
C GLU A 122 -33.40 1.66 -23.13
N GLN A 123 -34.39 2.54 -23.21
CA GLN A 123 -34.59 3.82 -22.54
C GLN A 123 -34.19 3.83 -21.06
N ALA A 124 -33.33 4.80 -20.72
CA ALA A 124 -33.37 5.63 -19.52
C ALA A 124 -34.01 5.04 -18.23
N THR A 125 -33.58 3.85 -17.80
CA THR A 125 -33.62 3.50 -16.38
C THR A 125 -32.68 4.45 -15.66
N ASN A 126 -33.25 5.42 -14.94
CA ASN A 126 -32.55 6.42 -14.14
C ASN A 126 -31.37 5.78 -13.40
N TRP A 127 -30.15 6.12 -13.82
CA TRP A 127 -28.92 5.64 -13.20
C TRP A 127 -28.88 6.11 -11.74
N ARG A 128 -29.22 5.21 -10.81
CA ARG A 128 -29.08 5.47 -9.38
C ARG A 128 -27.61 5.28 -9.03
N LEU A 129 -26.81 6.32 -9.18
CA LEU A 129 -25.43 6.40 -8.66
C LEU A 129 -25.41 6.61 -7.13
N ASN A 130 -26.53 7.06 -6.57
CA ASN A 130 -26.69 7.31 -5.13
C ASN A 130 -26.35 6.11 -4.22
N PRO A 131 -26.73 4.86 -4.53
CA PRO A 131 -26.38 3.69 -3.73
C PRO A 131 -24.86 3.43 -3.71
N LEU A 132 -24.17 3.66 -4.83
CA LEU A 132 -22.72 3.50 -4.94
C LEU A 132 -21.97 4.56 -4.11
N LEU A 133 -22.48 5.79 -4.09
CA LEU A 133 -21.95 6.85 -3.22
C LEU A 133 -22.09 6.48 -1.74
N GLY A 134 -23.27 5.96 -1.33
CA GLY A 134 -23.50 5.51 0.04
C GLY A 134 -22.55 4.39 0.47
N LEU A 135 -22.33 3.39 -0.39
CA LEU A 135 -21.38 2.30 -0.12
C LEU A 135 -19.92 2.78 -0.07
N THR A 136 -19.55 3.72 -0.95
CA THR A 136 -18.20 4.31 -0.95
C THR A 136 -17.95 5.13 0.31
N PHE A 137 -18.95 5.88 0.78
CA PHE A 137 -18.91 6.60 2.05
C PHE A 137 -18.79 5.65 3.24
N LEU A 138 -19.51 4.52 3.25
CA LEU A 138 -19.39 3.54 4.34
C LEU A 138 -17.99 2.91 4.38
N ARG A 139 -17.37 2.64 3.22
CA ARG A 139 -15.98 2.18 3.15
C ARG A 139 -15.00 3.22 3.68
N ALA A 140 -15.25 4.50 3.40
CA ALA A 140 -14.49 5.61 3.95
C ALA A 140 -14.56 5.65 5.48
N ALA A 141 -15.77 5.59 6.03
CA ALA A 141 -16.00 5.58 7.47
C ALA A 141 -15.29 4.40 8.15
N VAL A 142 -15.36 3.21 7.54
CA VAL A 142 -14.70 2.00 8.06
C VAL A 142 -13.17 2.08 7.98
N ALA A 143 -12.62 2.70 6.93
CA ALA A 143 -11.18 2.96 6.85
C ALA A 143 -10.71 3.96 7.93
N LEU A 144 -11.47 5.02 8.16
CA LEU A 144 -11.17 5.99 9.22
C LEU A 144 -11.23 5.33 10.60
N ALA A 145 -12.26 4.52 10.85
CA ALA A 145 -12.38 3.75 12.09
C ALA A 145 -11.18 2.79 12.29
N ALA A 146 -10.67 2.18 11.22
CA ALA A 146 -9.49 1.33 11.27
C ALA A 146 -8.22 2.12 11.63
N ILE A 147 -8.02 3.32 11.06
CA ILE A 147 -6.91 4.21 11.43
C ILE A 147 -6.97 4.53 12.93
N VAL A 148 -8.15 4.94 13.42
CA VAL A 148 -8.33 5.23 14.85
C VAL A 148 -8.03 4.00 15.69
N GLY A 149 -8.45 2.81 15.25
CA GLY A 149 -8.13 1.54 15.91
C GLY A 149 -6.63 1.24 15.95
N PHE A 150 -5.89 1.52 14.86
CA PHE A 150 -4.44 1.37 14.84
C PHE A 150 -3.73 2.35 15.78
N VAL A 151 -4.15 3.62 15.80
CA VAL A 151 -3.62 4.61 16.73
C VAL A 151 -3.89 4.19 18.18
N ALA A 152 -5.11 3.73 18.47
CA ALA A 152 -5.47 3.20 19.79
C ALA A 152 -4.60 2.00 20.18
N ALA A 153 -4.27 1.11 19.24
CA ALA A 153 -3.37 -0.01 19.51
C ALA A 153 -1.99 0.47 19.99
N PHE A 154 -1.40 1.47 19.34
CA PHE A 154 -0.12 2.04 19.76
C PHE A 154 -0.20 2.74 21.12
N VAL A 155 -1.29 3.47 21.39
CA VAL A 155 -1.49 4.13 22.69
C VAL A 155 -1.60 3.09 23.81
N VAL A 156 -2.42 2.06 23.62
CA VAL A 156 -2.57 0.97 24.60
C VAL A 156 -1.25 0.23 24.81
N GLY A 157 -0.50 -0.03 23.75
CA GLY A 157 0.85 -0.59 23.84
C GLY A 157 1.79 0.27 24.67
N GLY A 158 1.85 1.57 24.39
CA GLY A 158 2.68 2.51 25.14
C GLY A 158 2.31 2.60 26.63
N LEU A 159 1.02 2.48 26.96
CA LEU A 159 0.55 2.45 28.35
C LEU A 159 0.83 1.12 29.06
N ALA A 160 0.93 0.02 28.30
CA ALA A 160 1.23 -1.31 28.82
C ALA A 160 2.74 -1.60 28.93
N ALA A 161 3.59 -0.72 28.38
CA ALA A 161 5.04 -0.89 28.42
C ALA A 161 5.59 -0.67 29.84
N SER A 162 6.25 -1.70 30.38
CA SER A 162 6.93 -1.62 31.68
C SER A 162 8.33 -1.00 31.52
N PRO A 163 8.76 -0.07 32.41
CA PRO A 163 10.07 0.59 32.29
C PRO A 163 11.30 -0.34 32.43
N ASP A 164 11.12 -1.51 33.05
CA ASP A 164 12.21 -2.38 33.53
C ASP A 164 12.44 -3.66 32.69
N GLU A 165 11.65 -3.92 31.64
CA GLU A 165 11.77 -5.19 30.88
C GLU A 165 12.57 -5.04 29.57
N THR A 166 13.72 -5.72 29.51
CA THR A 166 14.61 -5.79 28.34
C THR A 166 14.26 -6.89 27.31
N ALA A 167 13.12 -7.57 27.47
CA ALA A 167 12.64 -8.62 26.55
C ALA A 167 11.53 -8.06 25.62
N PRO A 168 11.20 -8.70 24.47
CA PRO A 168 10.03 -8.35 23.68
C PRO A 168 8.79 -8.50 24.58
N ASP A 169 8.29 -7.36 25.04
CA ASP A 169 7.40 -7.26 26.19
C ASP A 169 5.97 -7.66 25.82
N ALA A 170 5.16 -7.95 26.83
CA ALA A 170 3.73 -8.21 26.66
C ALA A 170 3.01 -7.04 25.94
N SER A 171 3.55 -5.82 26.00
CA SER A 171 3.00 -4.65 25.31
C SER A 171 3.09 -4.77 23.79
N SER A 172 4.20 -5.28 23.26
CA SER A 172 4.39 -5.52 21.83
C SER A 172 3.41 -6.58 21.29
N LEU A 173 3.15 -7.64 22.08
CA LEU A 173 2.14 -8.64 21.77
C LEU A 173 0.73 -8.05 21.77
N ILE A 174 0.40 -7.20 22.75
CA ILE A 174 -0.90 -6.51 22.81
C ILE A 174 -1.10 -5.62 21.58
N VAL A 175 -0.10 -4.81 21.21
CA VAL A 175 -0.14 -3.98 19.99
C VAL A 175 -0.38 -4.85 18.77
N MET A 176 0.39 -5.93 18.61
CA MET A 176 0.29 -6.83 17.47
C MET A 176 -1.08 -7.51 17.39
N ILE A 177 -1.64 -7.94 18.52
CA ILE A 177 -2.97 -8.56 18.58
C ILE A 177 -4.05 -7.54 18.18
N ILE A 178 -4.07 -6.35 18.80
CA ILE A 178 -5.06 -5.31 18.48
C ILE A 178 -4.93 -4.88 17.02
N PHE A 179 -3.70 -4.66 16.54
CA PHE A 179 -3.43 -4.32 15.15
C PHE A 179 -3.98 -5.39 14.20
N THR A 180 -3.71 -6.67 14.49
CA THR A 180 -4.21 -7.79 13.69
C THR A 180 -5.74 -7.84 13.68
N LEU A 181 -6.38 -7.65 14.83
CA LEU A 181 -7.84 -7.65 14.93
C LEU A 181 -8.47 -6.50 14.14
N VAL A 182 -7.94 -5.27 14.27
CA VAL A 182 -8.39 -4.10 13.52
C VAL A 182 -8.21 -4.33 12.02
N TRP A 183 -7.05 -4.85 11.61
CA TRP A 183 -6.75 -5.17 10.22
C TRP A 183 -7.72 -6.21 9.63
N VAL A 184 -7.97 -7.30 10.36
CA VAL A 184 -8.89 -8.36 9.94
C VAL A 184 -10.32 -7.83 9.86
N ALA A 185 -10.80 -7.13 10.89
CA ALA A 185 -12.15 -6.56 10.91
C ALA A 185 -12.35 -5.57 9.76
N TRP A 186 -11.40 -4.66 9.56
CA TRP A 186 -11.41 -3.71 8.44
C TRP A 186 -11.45 -4.44 7.09
N SER A 187 -10.60 -5.46 6.90
CA SER A 187 -10.54 -6.24 5.66
C SER A 187 -11.86 -6.94 5.36
N VAL A 188 -12.47 -7.58 6.37
CA VAL A 188 -13.75 -8.30 6.23
C VAL A 188 -14.88 -7.34 5.86
N VAL A 189 -15.01 -6.21 6.58
CA VAL A 189 -16.06 -5.23 6.29
C VAL A 189 -15.84 -4.60 4.92
N ASN A 190 -14.61 -4.24 4.56
CA ASN A 190 -14.29 -3.64 3.27
C ASN A 190 -14.55 -4.61 2.11
N TRP A 191 -14.29 -5.90 2.31
CA TRP A 191 -14.65 -6.95 1.37
C TRP A 191 -16.17 -7.11 1.25
N PHE A 192 -16.89 -7.12 2.37
CA PHE A 192 -18.35 -7.21 2.40
C PHE A 192 -19.03 -6.03 1.67
N LEU A 193 -18.56 -4.81 1.91
CA LEU A 193 -19.06 -3.62 1.20
C LEU A 193 -18.76 -3.64 -0.29
N SER A 194 -17.68 -4.32 -0.71
CA SER A 194 -17.41 -4.56 -2.13
C SER A 194 -18.43 -5.50 -2.75
N LEU A 195 -18.85 -6.52 -2.01
CA LEU A 195 -19.88 -7.48 -2.46
C LEU A 195 -21.26 -6.78 -2.56
N ALA A 196 -21.63 -5.98 -1.56
CA ALA A 196 -22.87 -5.19 -1.59
C ALA A 196 -22.97 -4.27 -2.81
N ALA A 197 -21.86 -3.69 -3.27
CA ALA A 197 -21.86 -2.87 -4.47
C ALA A 197 -22.30 -3.63 -5.75
N VAL A 198 -22.03 -4.94 -5.81
CA VAL A 198 -22.50 -5.77 -6.93
C VAL A 198 -24.02 -5.90 -6.91
N PHE A 199 -24.62 -6.14 -5.74
CA PHE A 199 -26.08 -6.23 -5.58
C PHE A 199 -26.77 -4.89 -5.82
N ALA A 200 -26.17 -3.78 -5.40
CA ALA A 200 -26.68 -2.44 -5.68
C ALA A 200 -26.83 -2.18 -7.19
N VAL A 201 -25.85 -2.62 -7.99
CA VAL A 201 -25.86 -2.47 -9.45
C VAL A 201 -26.78 -3.50 -10.11
N ALA A 202 -26.73 -4.75 -9.67
CA ALA A 202 -27.49 -5.84 -10.29
C ALA A 202 -29.00 -5.73 -10.04
N ASN A 203 -29.40 -5.36 -8.82
CA ASN A 203 -30.80 -5.33 -8.39
C ASN A 203 -31.39 -3.90 -8.36
N GLY A 204 -30.59 -2.87 -8.63
CA GLY A 204 -31.04 -1.46 -8.62
C GLY A 204 -31.50 -0.94 -7.25
N GLN A 205 -31.14 -1.65 -6.17
CA GLN A 205 -31.54 -1.32 -4.81
C GLN A 205 -30.74 -0.15 -4.23
N ASP A 206 -31.25 0.41 -3.13
CA ASP A 206 -30.52 1.37 -2.31
C ASP A 206 -29.35 0.71 -1.55
N ALA A 207 -28.48 1.52 -0.95
CA ALA A 207 -27.26 1.01 -0.31
C ALA A 207 -27.57 0.00 0.82
N PHE A 208 -28.65 0.23 1.59
CA PHE A 208 -29.05 -0.66 2.67
C PHE A 208 -29.71 -1.94 2.16
N GLY A 209 -30.56 -1.88 1.14
CA GLY A 209 -31.11 -3.07 0.49
C GLY A 209 -30.01 -3.95 -0.11
N ALA A 210 -29.04 -3.34 -0.79
CA ALA A 210 -27.89 -4.06 -1.33
C ALA A 210 -27.00 -4.72 -0.26
N ILE A 211 -26.89 -4.10 0.92
CA ILE A 211 -26.22 -4.70 2.08
C ILE A 211 -27.02 -5.89 2.60
N ALA A 212 -28.34 -5.77 2.75
CA ALA A 212 -29.20 -6.86 3.21
C ALA A 212 -29.13 -8.07 2.26
N ASP A 213 -29.25 -7.83 0.94
CA ASP A 213 -29.09 -8.87 -0.09
C ASP A 213 -27.73 -9.57 0.00
N ALA A 214 -26.66 -8.81 0.25
CA ALA A 214 -25.31 -9.38 0.42
C ALA A 214 -25.20 -10.23 1.70
N VAL A 215 -25.85 -9.84 2.81
CA VAL A 215 -25.91 -10.65 4.04
C VAL A 215 -26.66 -11.94 3.76
N ASP A 216 -27.82 -11.87 3.11
CA ASP A 216 -28.63 -13.05 2.82
C ASP A 216 -27.90 -14.00 1.88
N PHE A 217 -27.21 -13.47 0.87
CA PHE A 217 -26.34 -14.26 0.01
C PHE A 217 -25.23 -14.97 0.79
N LEU A 218 -24.57 -14.28 1.74
CA LEU A 218 -23.54 -14.90 2.58
C LEU A 218 -24.10 -15.98 3.50
N ARG A 219 -25.30 -15.78 4.04
CA ARG A 219 -25.98 -16.78 4.89
C ARG A 219 -26.34 -18.02 4.09
N LEU A 220 -26.82 -17.83 2.87
CA LEU A 220 -27.27 -18.93 2.00
C LEU A 220 -26.12 -19.64 1.29
N ARG A 221 -24.98 -18.97 1.04
CA ARG A 221 -23.84 -19.49 0.26
C ARG A 221 -22.47 -19.18 0.87
N SER A 222 -22.33 -19.32 2.18
CA SER A 222 -21.06 -19.07 2.88
C SER A 222 -19.90 -19.91 2.32
N GLY A 223 -20.10 -21.21 2.12
CA GLY A 223 -19.07 -22.15 1.68
C GLY A 223 -18.37 -21.75 0.37
N PRO A 224 -19.10 -21.57 -0.74
CA PRO A 224 -18.52 -21.12 -2.00
C PRO A 224 -17.78 -19.78 -1.90
N VAL A 225 -18.30 -18.85 -1.11
CA VAL A 225 -17.72 -17.51 -0.96
C VAL A 225 -16.40 -17.57 -0.18
N PHE A 226 -16.34 -18.36 0.89
CA PHE A 226 -15.10 -18.62 1.62
C PHE A 226 -14.07 -19.39 0.78
N ALA A 227 -14.52 -20.33 -0.06
CA ALA A 227 -13.63 -21.05 -0.97
C ALA A 227 -12.94 -20.09 -1.95
N VAL A 228 -13.71 -19.20 -2.60
CA VAL A 228 -13.16 -18.19 -3.52
C VAL A 228 -12.23 -17.21 -2.79
N GLY A 229 -12.65 -16.72 -1.61
CA GLY A 229 -11.83 -15.82 -0.78
C GLY A 229 -10.50 -16.46 -0.37
N THR A 230 -10.53 -17.71 0.09
CA THR A 230 -9.33 -18.48 0.46
C THR A 230 -8.42 -18.70 -0.74
N SER A 231 -8.97 -19.09 -1.90
CA SER A 231 -8.16 -19.29 -3.12
C SER A 231 -7.46 -18.00 -3.57
N PHE A 232 -8.16 -16.86 -3.49
CA PHE A 232 -7.58 -15.56 -3.86
C PHE A 232 -6.50 -15.12 -2.86
N GLY A 233 -6.72 -15.34 -1.56
CA GLY A 233 -5.73 -15.10 -0.52
C GLY A 233 -4.48 -15.97 -0.72
N LEU A 234 -4.66 -17.25 -1.00
CA LEU A 234 -3.56 -18.19 -1.26
C LEU A 234 -2.72 -17.75 -2.48
N ALA A 235 -3.38 -17.30 -3.54
CA ALA A 235 -2.70 -16.79 -4.74
C ALA A 235 -1.84 -15.54 -4.43
N HIS A 236 -2.31 -14.64 -3.57
CA HIS A 236 -1.54 -13.46 -3.15
C HIS A 236 -0.33 -13.84 -2.30
N VAL A 237 -0.50 -14.78 -1.36
CA VAL A 237 0.61 -15.29 -0.54
C VAL A 237 1.67 -15.95 -1.44
N ALA A 238 1.25 -16.78 -2.39
CA ALA A 238 2.17 -17.39 -3.35
C ALA A 238 2.92 -16.35 -4.18
N ALA A 239 2.23 -15.33 -4.71
CA ALA A 239 2.86 -14.25 -5.45
C ALA A 239 3.86 -13.45 -4.60
N PHE A 240 3.53 -13.16 -3.34
CA PHE A 240 4.42 -12.48 -2.40
C PHE A 240 5.69 -13.29 -2.09
N ILE A 241 5.56 -14.61 -1.91
CA ILE A 241 6.71 -15.50 -1.70
C ILE A 241 7.63 -15.48 -2.93
N VAL A 242 7.07 -15.61 -4.13
CA VAL A 242 7.83 -15.57 -5.39
C VAL A 242 8.56 -14.24 -5.56
N ALA A 243 7.88 -13.11 -5.32
CA ALA A 243 8.49 -11.79 -5.40
C ALA A 243 9.63 -11.61 -4.37
N SER A 244 9.43 -12.10 -3.15
CA SER A 244 10.44 -12.06 -2.08
C SER A 244 11.67 -12.89 -2.43
N MET A 245 11.47 -14.09 -2.99
CA MET A 245 12.57 -14.95 -3.47
C MET A 245 13.34 -14.30 -4.62
N ALA A 246 12.65 -13.71 -5.61
CA ALA A 246 13.28 -12.99 -6.71
C ALA A 246 14.13 -11.81 -6.23
N GLY A 247 13.63 -11.05 -5.24
CA GLY A 247 14.38 -9.96 -4.61
C GLY A 247 15.61 -10.43 -3.84
N GLN A 248 15.57 -11.58 -3.17
CA GLN A 248 16.74 -12.17 -2.51
C GLN A 248 17.76 -12.71 -3.52
N TYR A 249 17.30 -13.30 -4.63
CA TYR A 249 18.17 -13.82 -5.68
C TYR A 249 18.93 -12.71 -6.40
N GLY A 250 18.28 -11.59 -6.70
CA GLY A 250 18.92 -10.40 -7.27
C GLY A 250 19.96 -9.75 -6.34
N ARG A 251 19.78 -9.87 -5.01
CA ARG A 251 20.73 -9.34 -4.02
C ARG A 251 21.97 -10.24 -3.82
N ARG A 252 21.85 -11.54 -4.09
CA ARG A 252 22.96 -12.52 -3.97
C ARG A 252 23.84 -12.61 -5.20
N ASN A 253 23.33 -12.19 -6.37
CA ASN A 253 24.11 -12.13 -7.60
C ASN A 253 24.22 -10.67 -8.06
N PRO A 254 25.16 -9.86 -7.51
CA PRO A 254 25.56 -8.61 -8.14
C PRO A 254 26.31 -8.97 -9.44
N VAL A 255 25.55 -9.25 -10.50
CA VAL A 255 26.09 -9.43 -11.84
C VAL A 255 26.69 -8.08 -12.25
N GLY A 256 28.02 -7.97 -12.19
CA GLY A 256 28.75 -6.87 -12.83
C GLY A 256 29.34 -5.79 -11.91
N ALA A 257 29.84 -6.12 -10.71
CA ALA A 257 30.97 -5.36 -10.18
C ALA A 257 32.19 -5.73 -11.03
N GLY A 258 32.34 -5.00 -12.14
CA GLY A 258 33.31 -5.29 -13.18
C GLY A 258 34.72 -5.47 -12.63
N ASP A 259 35.32 -6.59 -13.04
CA ASP A 259 36.75 -6.66 -13.29
C ASP A 259 37.15 -5.42 -14.10
N SER A 260 37.68 -4.42 -13.40
CA SER A 260 38.42 -3.34 -14.04
C SER A 260 39.64 -3.99 -14.67
N PRO A 261 39.78 -4.01 -16.00
CA PRO A 261 40.98 -4.55 -16.61
C PRO A 261 42.15 -3.71 -16.12
N SER A 262 43.10 -4.40 -15.49
CA SER A 262 44.40 -3.87 -15.12
C SER A 262 44.95 -3.05 -16.27
N ARG A 263 45.17 -1.77 -15.96
CA ARG A 263 45.71 -0.72 -16.82
C ARG A 263 47.18 -1.04 -17.12
N THR A 264 47.44 -2.07 -17.91
CA THR A 264 48.74 -2.30 -18.56
C THR A 264 48.83 -1.38 -19.77
N GLY A 265 49.92 -0.59 -19.83
CA GLY A 265 50.30 0.11 -21.05
C GLY A 265 49.88 1.58 -21.16
N ARG A 266 50.44 2.45 -20.31
CA ARG A 266 50.65 3.85 -20.71
C ARG A 266 51.85 4.48 -19.98
N ALA A 267 53.03 3.92 -20.24
CA ALA A 267 54.31 4.61 -20.04
C ALA A 267 54.97 4.68 -21.41
N GLY A 268 54.98 5.87 -22.02
CA GLY A 268 55.63 6.09 -23.30
C GLY A 268 54.88 7.07 -24.18
N TRP A 269 54.78 8.33 -23.74
CA TRP A 269 54.72 9.53 -24.61
C TRP A 269 55.09 10.73 -23.73
N LEU A 270 56.34 10.74 -23.29
CA LEU A 270 57.00 11.90 -22.69
C LEU A 270 58.03 12.39 -23.72
N ASN A 271 57.52 12.85 -24.87
CA ASN A 271 58.30 13.67 -25.78
C ASN A 271 57.36 14.34 -26.80
N ARG A 272 56.94 15.58 -26.50
CA ARG A 272 56.57 16.53 -27.55
C ARG A 272 56.75 17.96 -27.02
N ASP A 273 57.99 18.39 -27.19
CA ASP A 273 58.37 19.69 -27.73
C ASP A 273 57.81 20.93 -27.04
N HIS A 274 58.62 21.39 -26.09
CA HIS A 274 58.99 22.79 -26.00
C HIS A 274 59.52 23.29 -27.35
N SER A 275 58.77 24.13 -28.05
CA SER A 275 59.29 25.06 -29.06
C SER A 275 58.32 26.22 -29.22
N ALA A 276 58.44 27.16 -28.28
CA ALA A 276 58.03 28.53 -28.46
C ALA A 276 58.83 29.16 -29.61
N LEU A 277 58.16 29.47 -30.71
CA LEU A 277 58.56 30.44 -31.71
C LEU A 277 57.44 31.49 -31.72
N LEU A 278 57.58 32.65 -31.08
CA LEU A 278 58.33 33.81 -31.56
C LEU A 278 58.14 34.02 -33.07
N CYS A 279 57.12 34.81 -33.43
CA CYS A 279 57.28 35.93 -34.36
C CYS A 279 55.99 36.74 -34.43
N TYR A 280 56.00 37.87 -33.71
CA TYR A 280 55.10 39.01 -33.91
C TYR A 280 55.99 40.12 -34.48
N ARG A 281 56.12 40.17 -35.81
CA ARG A 281 56.40 41.36 -36.64
C ARG A 281 56.55 40.96 -38.10
#